data_AF-A0A4S2KKX7-F1
#
_entry.id   AF-A0A4S2KKX7-F1
#
_cell.length_a   1.000
_cell.length_b   1.000
_cell.length_c   1.000
_cell.angle_alpha   90.00
_cell.angle_beta   90.00
_cell.angle_gamma   90.00
#
_symmetry.space_group_name_H-M   'P 1'
#
loop_
_entity.id
_entity.type
_entity.pdbx_description
1 polymer ?
#
loop_
_entity_poly.entity_id
_entity_poly.type
_entity_poly.pdbx_seq_one_letter_code
_entity_poly.pdbx_strand_id
1 'polypeptide(L)'
;MMPFRNNGHLTDRQNNFNYCLSSTRMAVKRAIGSLKMRFRILLDCLPLTDTKKVPEFILACCVLHNICLLQNDEMPIDVQFRHDEEVDHIIHGNAIELGKQKRITIMNALQMKI
;
A
#
# COMPACT_ATOMS: atom_id res chain seq x y z
N MET A 1 -4.51 -7.20 1.21
CA MET A 1 -4.79 -8.55 0.65
C MET A 1 -3.59 -9.42 0.94
N MET A 2 -3.80 -10.66 1.37
CA MET A 2 -2.71 -11.54 1.81
C MET A 2 -2.12 -12.35 0.65
N PRO A 3 -0.78 -12.40 0.50
CA PRO A 3 -0.15 -13.29 -0.48
C PRO A 3 -0.47 -14.76 -0.17
N PHE A 4 -0.26 -15.64 -1.14
CA PHE A 4 -0.18 -17.07 -0.87
C PHE A 4 1.08 -17.35 -0.06
N ARG A 5 0.96 -18.12 1.04
CA ARG A 5 2.11 -18.53 1.84
C ARG A 5 3.04 -19.40 1.00
N ASN A 6 4.31 -19.02 0.93
CA ASN A 6 5.31 -19.76 0.19
C ASN A 6 5.89 -20.88 1.05
N ASN A 7 5.39 -22.09 0.84
CA ASN A 7 5.89 -23.31 1.47
C ASN A 7 6.72 -24.16 0.49
N GLY A 8 7.24 -23.56 -0.59
CA GLY A 8 8.01 -24.23 -1.64
C GLY A 8 7.18 -24.89 -2.75
N HIS A 9 5.85 -24.92 -2.62
CA HIS A 9 4.94 -25.60 -3.56
C HIS A 9 3.86 -24.66 -4.12
N LEU A 10 4.24 -23.45 -4.54
CA LEU A 10 3.31 -22.53 -5.20
C LEU A 10 3.16 -22.87 -6.68
N THR A 11 1.92 -22.87 -7.16
CA THR A 11 1.62 -22.94 -8.60
C THR A 11 2.09 -21.67 -9.31
N ASP A 12 2.32 -21.74 -10.62
CA ASP A 12 2.75 -20.57 -11.41
C ASP A 12 1.78 -19.40 -11.31
N ARG A 13 0.46 -19.67 -11.26
CA ARG A 13 -0.54 -18.61 -11.05
C ARG A 13 -0.44 -17.95 -9.67
N GLN A 14 -0.12 -18.73 -8.64
CA GLN A 14 0.09 -18.19 -7.29
C GLN A 14 1.38 -17.37 -7.21
N ASN A 15 2.45 -17.81 -7.89
CA ASN A 15 3.70 -17.06 -8.02
C ASN A 15 3.47 -15.74 -8.76
N ASN A 16 2.82 -15.78 -9.92
CA ASN A 16 2.43 -14.59 -10.69
C ASN A 16 1.57 -13.63 -9.86
N PHE A 17 0.58 -14.15 -9.12
CA PHE A 17 -0.23 -13.35 -8.21
C PHE A 17 0.62 -12.68 -7.12
N ASN A 18 1.47 -13.43 -6.44
CA ASN A 18 2.32 -12.92 -5.37
C ASN A 18 3.27 -11.82 -5.88
N TYR A 19 3.85 -12.00 -7.06
CA TYR A 19 4.68 -11.00 -7.73
C TYR A 19 3.90 -9.74 -8.12
N CYS A 20 2.73 -9.89 -8.74
CA CYS A 20 1.90 -8.73 -9.10
C CYS A 20 1.48 -7.95 -7.85
N LEU A 21 1.10 -8.66 -6.78
CA LEU A 21 0.74 -8.06 -5.50
C LEU A 21 1.92 -7.34 -4.86
N SER A 22 3.10 -7.96 -4.81
CA SER A 22 4.29 -7.35 -4.20
C SER A 22 4.76 -6.13 -4.99
N SER A 23 4.81 -6.23 -6.32
CA SER A 23 5.14 -5.12 -7.23
C SER A 23 4.20 -3.93 -7.05
N THR A 24 2.89 -4.19 -7.01
CA THR A 24 1.89 -3.14 -6.77
C THR A 24 2.05 -2.52 -5.37
N ARG A 25 2.26 -3.34 -4.32
CA ARG A 25 2.50 -2.84 -2.96
C ARG A 25 3.77 -2.00 -2.89
N MET A 26 4.83 -2.34 -3.62
CA MET A 26 6.07 -1.56 -3.66
C MET A 26 5.84 -0.15 -4.22
N ALA A 27 5.12 -0.03 -5.35
CA ALA A 27 4.79 1.27 -5.92
C ALA A 27 3.99 2.14 -4.93
N VAL A 28 2.96 1.57 -4.30
CA VAL A 28 2.13 2.27 -3.30
C VAL A 28 2.94 2.68 -2.08
N LYS A 29 3.75 1.77 -1.51
CA LYS A 29 4.59 2.06 -0.34
C LYS A 29 5.58 3.18 -0.63
N ARG A 30 6.21 3.19 -1.81
CA ARG A 30 7.13 4.26 -2.22
C ARG A 30 6.41 5.61 -2.33
N ALA A 31 5.23 5.65 -2.95
CA ALA A 31 4.45 6.89 -3.06
C ALA A 31 4.03 7.43 -1.69
N ILE A 32 3.52 6.59 -0.80
CA ILE A 32 3.14 6.99 0.57
C ILE A 32 4.37 7.45 1.37
N GLY A 33 5.49 6.73 1.24
CA GLY A 33 6.75 7.10 1.90
C GLY A 33 7.25 8.48 1.46
N SER A 34 7.23 8.75 0.15
CA SER A 34 7.60 10.06 -0.41
C SER A 34 6.67 11.18 0.08
N LEU A 35 5.36 10.93 0.12
CA LEU A 35 4.38 11.88 0.65
C LEU A 35 4.64 12.22 2.12
N LYS A 36 4.82 11.20 2.97
CA LYS A 36 5.12 11.37 4.41
C LYS A 36 6.45 12.07 4.65
N MET A 37 7.46 11.82 3.81
CA MET A 37 8.78 12.46 3.91
C MET A 37 8.70 13.96 3.61
N ARG A 38 7.98 14.35 2.55
CA ARG A 38 7.77 15.75 2.20
C ARG A 38 6.89 16.45 3.24
N PHE A 39 5.77 15.83 3.62
CA PHE A 39 4.84 16.36 4.62
C PHE A 39 5.03 15.62 5.94
N ARG A 40 6.09 15.97 6.68
CA ARG A 40 6.45 15.31 7.96
C ARG A 40 5.33 15.30 9.01
N ILE A 41 4.35 16.20 8.89
CA ILE A 41 3.14 16.22 9.72
C ILE A 41 2.31 14.92 9.59
N LEU A 42 2.46 14.17 8.50
CA LEU A 42 1.81 12.87 8.27
C LEU A 42 2.55 11.70 8.94
N LEU A 43 3.70 11.94 9.58
CA LEU A 43 4.44 10.91 10.33
C LEU A 43 3.88 10.68 11.74
N ASP A 44 3.00 11.56 12.21
CA ASP A 44 2.40 11.53 13.55
C ASP A 44 0.89 11.81 13.47
N CYS A 45 0.21 11.77 14.61
CA CYS A 45 -1.19 12.15 14.74
C CYS A 45 -1.40 13.60 14.26
N LEU A 46 -2.28 13.76 13.27
CA LEU A 46 -2.67 15.07 12.79
C LEU A 46 -3.37 15.84 13.93
N PRO A 47 -2.95 17.08 14.25
CA PRO A 47 -3.55 17.89 15.31
C PRO A 47 -4.87 18.53 14.84
N LEU A 48 -5.76 17.73 14.26
CA LEU A 48 -7.08 18.13 13.80
C LEU A 48 -8.12 17.65 14.80
N THR A 49 -8.89 18.57 15.36
CA THR A 49 -10.00 18.24 16.28
C THR A 49 -11.20 17.66 15.55
N ASP A 50 -11.44 18.09 14.31
CA ASP A 50 -12.47 17.55 13.44
C ASP A 50 -11.91 16.42 12.58
N THR A 51 -12.24 15.18 12.94
CA THR A 51 -11.81 13.97 12.23
C THR A 51 -12.35 13.90 10.80
N LYS A 52 -13.43 14.62 10.48
CA LYS A 52 -13.97 14.69 9.12
C LYS A 52 -13.04 15.46 8.16
N LYS A 53 -12.17 16.33 8.69
CA LYS A 53 -11.19 17.08 7.89
C LYS A 53 -9.88 16.34 7.65
N VAL A 54 -9.65 15.22 8.33
CA VAL A 54 -8.43 14.41 8.13
C VAL A 54 -8.28 13.94 6.67
N PRO A 55 -9.31 13.39 6.01
CA PRO A 55 -9.23 13.03 4.60
C PRO A 55 -8.96 14.23 3.68
N GLU A 56 -9.59 15.38 3.95
CA GLU A 56 -9.38 16.62 3.18
C GLU A 56 -7.94 17.10 3.28
N PHE A 57 -7.36 17.06 4.49
CA PHE A 57 -5.97 17.41 4.74
C PHE A 57 -5.01 16.48 3.99
N ILE A 58 -5.22 15.17 4.07
CA ILE A 58 -4.41 14.18 3.37
C ILE A 58 -4.50 14.41 1.84
N LEU A 59 -5.71 14.69 1.32
CA LEU A 59 -5.91 14.96 -0.09
C LEU A 59 -5.18 16.24 -0.53
N ALA A 60 -5.21 17.30 0.28
CA ALA A 60 -4.46 18.52 0.02
C ALA A 60 -2.95 18.24 -0.07
N CYS A 61 -2.39 17.44 0.84
CA CYS A 61 -1.00 16.99 0.74
C CYS A 61 -0.71 16.24 -0.57
N CYS A 62 -1.60 15.34 -1.01
CA CYS A 62 -1.46 14.64 -2.29
C CYS A 62 -1.46 15.59 -3.49
N VAL A 63 -2.37 16.57 -3.51
CA VAL A 63 -2.45 17.57 -4.58
C VAL A 63 -1.16 18.41 -4.63
N LEU A 64 -0.71 18.92 -3.48
CA LEU A 64 0.53 19.69 -3.38
C LEU A 64 1.75 18.85 -3.77
N HIS A 65 1.81 17.59 -3.36
CA HIS A 65 2.87 16.66 -3.78
C HIS A 65 2.94 16.52 -5.29
N ASN A 66 1.79 16.31 -5.95
CA ASN A 66 1.73 16.17 -7.40
C ASN A 66 2.16 17.46 -8.11
N ILE A 67 1.83 18.62 -7.57
CA ILE A 67 2.33 19.90 -8.10
C ILE A 67 3.86 19.95 -8.04
N CYS A 68 4.47 19.58 -6.90
CA CYS A 68 5.92 19.52 -6.78
C CYS A 68 6.57 18.55 -7.78
N LEU A 69 5.98 17.36 -7.97
CA LEU A 69 6.46 16.41 -8.99
C LEU A 69 6.43 17.01 -10.40
N LEU A 70 5.35 17.71 -10.76
CA LEU A 70 5.22 18.36 -12.07
C LEU A 70 6.23 19.51 -12.27
N GLN A 71 6.70 20.12 -11.18
CA GLN A 71 7.75 21.15 -11.21
C GLN A 71 9.17 20.58 -11.15
N ASN A 72 9.34 19.25 -11.14
CA ASN A 72 10.62 18.57 -10.88
C ASN A 72 11.26 19.00 -9.55
N ASP A 73 10.44 19.39 -8.57
CA ASP A 73 10.86 19.60 -7.18
C ASP A 73 10.91 18.22 -6.51
N GLU A 74 12.04 17.55 -6.66
CA GLU A 74 12.31 16.25 -6.07
C GLU A 74 12.92 16.41 -4.67
N MET A 75 12.32 15.75 -3.69
CA MET A 75 12.96 15.57 -2.38
C MET A 75 13.94 14.40 -2.47
N PRO A 76 15.14 14.52 -1.87
CA PRO A 76 16.03 13.37 -1.74
C PRO A 76 15.31 12.26 -0.97
N ILE A 77 15.14 11.10 -1.60
CA ILE A 77 14.52 9.95 -0.96
C ILE A 77 15.52 9.37 0.02
N ASP A 78 15.44 9.76 1.30
CA ASP A 78 16.13 9.00 2.35
C ASP A 78 15.42 7.65 2.48
N VAL A 79 16.13 6.56 2.20
CA VAL A 79 15.58 5.19 2.12
C VAL A 79 15.37 4.62 3.52
N GLN A 80 14.80 5.39 4.44
CA GLN A 80 14.38 4.90 5.74
C GLN A 80 12.94 4.44 5.64
N PHE A 81 12.74 3.26 5.06
CA PHE A 81 11.52 2.49 5.26
C PHE A 81 11.41 2.14 6.73
N ARG A 82 10.83 3.02 7.56
CA ARG A 82 10.20 2.55 8.80
C ARG A 82 9.23 1.47 8.35
N HIS A 83 9.52 0.24 8.74
CA HIS A 83 8.59 -0.85 8.54
C HIS A 83 7.38 -0.49 9.40
N ASP A 84 6.36 0.10 8.79
CA ASP A 84 5.02 0.10 9.37
C ASP A 84 4.74 -1.39 9.62
N GLU A 85 4.85 -1.82 10.88
CA GLU A 85 4.60 -3.20 11.28
C GLU A 85 3.23 -3.59 10.75
N GLU A 86 3.13 -4.75 10.09
CA GLU A 86 1.82 -5.25 9.66
C GLU A 86 1.02 -5.51 10.94
N VAL A 87 0.10 -4.60 11.28
CA VAL A 87 -0.83 -4.77 12.39
C VAL A 87 -1.66 -6.02 12.08
N ASP A 88 -1.47 -7.06 12.89
CA ASP A 88 -2.23 -8.31 12.75
C ASP A 88 -3.67 -8.03 13.20
N HIS A 89 -4.54 -7.76 12.23
CA HIS A 89 -5.95 -7.55 12.51
C HIS A 89 -6.58 -8.87 12.95
N ILE A 90 -7.32 -8.86 14.06
CA ILE A 90 -8.19 -9.99 14.43
C ILE A 90 -9.36 -10.02 13.42
N ILE A 91 -9.27 -10.89 12.41
CA ILE A 91 -10.28 -11.00 11.36
C ILE A 91 -11.34 -12.03 11.74
N HIS A 92 -12.62 -11.65 11.70
CA HIS A 92 -13.77 -12.54 11.88
C HIS A 92 -13.80 -13.65 10.81
N GLY A 93 -14.17 -14.89 11.16
CA GLY A 93 -14.08 -16.07 10.28
C GLY A 93 -14.69 -15.90 8.89
N ASN A 94 -15.84 -15.21 8.78
CA ASN A 94 -16.49 -14.93 7.48
C ASN A 94 -15.65 -14.03 6.56
N ALA A 95 -14.93 -13.06 7.13
CA ALA A 95 -14.10 -12.13 6.36
C ALA A 95 -12.82 -12.81 5.84
N ILE A 96 -12.32 -13.82 6.55
CA ILE A 96 -11.19 -14.64 6.08
C ILE A 96 -11.56 -15.37 4.79
N GLU A 97 -12.72 -16.04 4.77
CA GLU A 97 -13.16 -16.83 3.63
C GLU A 97 -13.47 -15.94 2.41
N LEU A 98 -14.14 -14.81 2.63
CA LEU A 98 -14.36 -13.80 1.59
C LEU A 98 -13.03 -13.29 1.01
N GLY A 99 -12.03 -13.07 1.87
CA GLY A 99 -10.69 -12.66 1.47
C GLY A 99 -9.98 -13.72 0.61
N LYS A 100 -10.12 -15.00 0.94
CA LYS A 100 -9.60 -16.11 0.12
C LYS A 100 -10.28 -16.14 -1.23
N GLN A 101 -11.60 -16.03 -1.28
CA GLN A 101 -12.35 -16.05 -2.53
C GLN A 101 -11.96 -14.88 -3.44
N LYS A 102 -11.88 -13.67 -2.88
CA LYS A 102 -11.43 -12.49 -3.64
C LYS A 102 -10.03 -12.67 -4.22
N ARG A 103 -9.10 -13.26 -3.45
CA ARG A 103 -7.75 -13.58 -3.94
C ARG A 103 -7.78 -14.56 -5.10
N ILE A 104 -8.59 -15.62 -5.02
CA ILE A 104 -8.72 -16.62 -6.10
C ILE A 104 -9.28 -15.97 -7.37
N THR A 105 -10.35 -15.18 -7.25
CA THR A 105 -10.94 -14.45 -8.37
C THR A 105 -9.92 -13.55 -9.06
N ILE A 106 -9.13 -12.79 -8.29
CA ILE A 106 -8.10 -11.91 -8.83
C ILE A 106 -6.99 -12.72 -9.49
N MET A 107 -6.47 -13.77 -8.85
CA MET A 107 -5.44 -14.66 -9.42
C MET A 107 -5.87 -15.24 -10.78
N ASN A 108 -7.14 -15.64 -10.91
CA ASN A 108 -7.68 -16.20 -12.15
C ASN A 108 -7.89 -15.14 -13.24
N ALA A 109 -8.18 -13.89 -12.87
CA ALA A 109 -8.33 -12.78 -13.80
C ALA A 109 -6.99 -12.11 -14.20
N LEU A 110 -5.92 -12.31 -13.42
CA LEU A 110 -4.61 -11.75 -13.72
C LEU A 110 -3.97 -12.44 -14.93
N GLN A 111 -3.41 -11.61 -15.82
CA GLN A 111 -2.52 -12.06 -16.89
C GLN A 111 -1.20 -12.57 -16.30
N MET A 112 -0.62 -13.59 -16.93
CA MET A 112 0.70 -14.13 -16.55
C MET A 112 1.79 -13.13 -16.96
N LYS A 113 2.62 -12.71 -16.01
CA LYS A 113 3.75 -11.79 -16.20
C LYS A 113 5.11 -12.45 -15.91
N ILE A 114 5.09 -13.65 -15.35
CA ILE A 114 6.23 -14.52 -15.05
C ILE A 114 5.87 -15.92 -15.50
#